data_AF-A0A432K4J1-F1
#
_entry.id   AF-A0A432K4J1-F1
#
_cell.length_a   1.000
_cell.length_b   1.000
_cell.length_c   1.000
_cell.angle_alpha   90.00
_cell.angle_beta   90.00
_cell.angle_gamma   90.00
#
_symmetry.space_group_name_H-M   'P 1'
#
loop_
_entity.id
_entity.type
_entity.pdbx_description
1 polymer ?
#
loop_
_entity_poly.entity_id
_entity_poly.type
_entity_poly.pdbx_seq_one_letter_code
_entity_poly.pdbx_strand_id
1 'polypeptide(L)' 'MSRDNRNISKRIISFRHSDSPLTSKRVSVIISNRKDSVNLAEAVRSLRHNVKASFKVSESTKNKIKDLQKA' A
#
# COMPACT_ATOMS: atom_id res chain seq x y z
N MET A 1 8.29 10.91 32.11
CA MET A 1 8.56 11.24 30.70
C MET A 1 7.27 11.07 29.90
N SER A 2 6.53 12.16 29.71
CA SER A 2 5.25 12.16 28.99
C SER A 2 5.48 11.97 27.49
N ARG A 3 4.90 10.93 26.88
CA ARG A 3 4.96 10.70 25.43
C ARG A 3 4.00 11.65 24.76
N ASP A 4 4.53 12.78 24.35
CA ASP A 4 3.81 13.84 23.68
C ASP A 4 3.38 13.37 22.28
N ASN A 5 2.16 12.82 22.18
CA ASN A 5 1.49 12.40 20.94
C ASN A 5 1.03 13.63 20.13
N ARG A 6 1.92 14.59 19.90
CA ARG A 6 1.62 15.77 19.06
C ARG A 6 1.43 15.32 17.63
N ASN A 7 0.15 15.20 17.25
CA ASN A 7 -0.39 15.20 15.90
C ASN A 7 0.62 14.79 14.83
N ILE A 8 0.71 13.48 14.58
CA ILE A 8 1.21 13.00 13.29
C ILE A 8 0.27 13.60 12.25
N SER A 9 0.65 14.76 11.67
CA SER A 9 -0.06 15.31 10.53
C SER A 9 -0.10 14.18 9.50
N LYS A 10 -1.30 13.65 9.24
CA LYS A 10 -1.45 12.61 8.23
C LYS A 10 -0.98 13.28 6.95
N ARG A 11 0.17 12.84 6.45
CA ARG A 11 0.75 13.38 5.22
C ARG A 11 -0.34 13.21 4.16
N ILE A 12 -0.89 14.32 3.66
CA ILE A 12 -1.88 14.29 2.57
C ILE A 12 -1.07 13.96 1.32
N ILE A 13 -0.92 12.67 1.04
CA ILE A 13 -0.21 12.21 -0.16
C ILE A 13 -1.21 12.30 -1.30
N SER A 14 -1.16 13.39 -2.07
CA SER A 14 -1.90 13.50 -3.32
C SER A 14 -1.20 12.62 -4.38
N PHE A 15 -1.75 11.45 -4.66
CA PHE A 15 -1.24 10.59 -5.72
C PHE A 15 -1.68 11.15 -7.08
N ARG A 16 -0.79 11.88 -7.77
CA ARG A 16 -0.94 12.07 -9.22
C ARG A 16 -0.94 10.69 -9.86
N HIS A 17 -1.97 10.42 -10.67
CA HIS A 17 -2.15 9.15 -11.33
C HIS A 17 -1.04 9.02 -12.37
N SER A 18 0.02 8.30 -12.01
CA SER A 18 1.10 7.96 -12.92
C SER A 18 1.24 6.45 -12.96
N ASP A 19 1.68 5.93 -14.11
CA ASP A 19 1.94 4.51 -14.32
C ASP A 19 3.14 3.99 -13.51
N SER A 20 3.73 4.83 -12.65
CA SER A 20 4.72 4.37 -11.69
C SER A 20 4.09 3.36 -10.71
N PRO A 21 4.80 2.27 -10.37
CA PRO A 21 4.28 1.25 -9.46
C PRO A 21 3.77 1.83 -8.14
N LEU A 22 4.48 2.81 -7.57
CA LEU A 22 4.20 3.41 -6.26
C LEU A 22 3.00 4.38 -6.25
N THR A 23 2.55 4.82 -7.42
CA THR A 23 1.42 5.76 -7.55
C THR A 23 0.23 5.17 -8.31
N SER A 24 0.32 3.88 -8.67
CA SER A 24 -0.74 3.22 -9.43
C SER A 24 -2.05 3.16 -8.62
N LYS A 25 -3.19 3.26 -9.32
CA LYS A 25 -4.53 3.06 -8.70
C LYS A 25 -4.61 1.74 -7.94
N ARG A 26 -3.91 0.70 -8.43
CA ARG A 26 -3.83 -0.63 -7.81
C ARG A 26 -3.16 -0.56 -6.43
N VAL A 27 -2.03 0.16 -6.32
CA VAL A 27 -1.34 0.34 -5.04
C VAL A 27 -2.14 1.18 -4.06
N SER A 28 -2.87 2.21 -4.53
CA SER A 28 -3.81 2.95 -3.69
C SER A 28 -4.87 2.04 -3.04
N VAL A 29 -5.47 1.14 -3.81
CA VAL A 29 -6.44 0.16 -3.27
C VAL A 29 -5.79 -0.77 -2.25
N ILE A 30 -4.57 -1.23 -2.48
CA ILE A 30 -3.83 -2.08 -1.53
C ILE A 30 -3.54 -1.33 -0.22
N ILE A 31 -3.09 -0.07 -0.32
CA ILE A 31 -2.81 0.79 0.85
C ILE A 31 -4.09 1.11 1.63
N SER A 32 -5.23 1.21 0.95
CA SER A 32 -6.53 1.47 1.61
C SER A 32 -7.00 0.34 2.52
N ASN A 33 -6.47 -0.88 2.33
CA ASN A 33 -6.75 -2.03 3.19
C ASN A 33 -5.61 -2.21 4.21
N ARG A 34 -5.93 -2.08 5.51
CA ARG A 34 -4.94 -2.20 6.59
C ARG A 34 -4.12 -3.49 6.51
N LYS A 35 -4.74 -4.65 6.30
CA LYS A 35 -4.06 -5.94 6.31
C LYS A 35 -3.11 -6.09 5.12
N ASP A 36 -3.58 -5.76 3.93
CA ASP A 36 -2.77 -5.86 2.72
C ASP A 36 -1.67 -4.80 2.67
N SER A 37 -1.90 -3.62 3.25
CA SER A 37 -0.88 -2.58 3.38
C SER A 37 0.31 -3.02 4.23
N VAL A 38 0.06 -3.78 5.31
CA VAL A 38 1.11 -4.35 6.16
C VAL A 38 1.90 -5.40 5.37
N ASN A 39 1.21 -6.31 4.68
CA ASN A 39 1.83 -7.35 3.85
C ASN A 39 2.71 -6.75 2.74
N LEU A 40 2.25 -5.67 2.10
CA LEU A 40 3.02 -4.94 1.09
C LEU A 40 4.27 -4.31 1.71
N ALA A 41 4.13 -3.64 2.86
CA ALA A 41 5.26 -3.01 3.55
C ALA A 41 6.31 -4.05 4.00
N GLU A 42 5.88 -5.21 4.50
CA GLU A 42 6.76 -6.32 4.85
C GLU A 42 7.49 -6.87 3.63
N ALA A 43 6.79 -7.12 2.52
CA ALA A 43 7.44 -7.61 1.30
C ALA A 43 8.46 -6.61 0.76
N VAL A 44 8.17 -5.30 0.81
CA VAL A 44 9.13 -4.25 0.42
C VAL A 44 10.35 -4.24 1.35
N ARG A 45 10.16 -4.42 2.66
CA ARG A 45 11.28 -4.52 3.62
C ARG A 45 12.14 -5.75 3.33
N SER A 46 11.51 -6.91 3.14
CA SER A 46 12.21 -8.16 2.82
C SER A 46 13.02 -8.06 1.52
N LEU A 47 12.45 -7.41 0.49
CA LEU A 47 13.15 -7.17 -0.77
C LEU A 47 14.41 -6.30 -0.58
N ARG A 48 14.36 -5.29 0.30
CA ARG A 48 15.54 -4.46 0.63
C ARG A 48 16.66 -5.26 1.29
N HIS A 49 16.33 -6.36 1.96
CA HIS A 49 17.30 -7.29 2.53
C HIS A 49 17.71 -8.39 1.54
N ASN A 50 17.49 -8.20 0.24
CA ASN A 50 17.77 -9.17 -0.83
C ASN A 50 17.06 -10.52 -0.65
N VAL A 51 15.97 -10.55 0.13
CA VAL A 51 15.13 -11.75 0.29
C VAL A 51 14.06 -11.72 -0.79
N LYS A 52 13.91 -12.82 -1.54
CA LYS A 52 12.78 -12.98 -2.47
C LYS A 52 11.48 -12.98 -1.68
N ALA A 53 10.75 -11.87 -1.76
CA ALA A 53 9.47 -11.71 -1.09
C ALA A 53 8.37 -11.49 -2.12
N SER A 54 7.31 -12.28 -2.01
CA SER A 54 6.04 -12.03 -2.70
C SER A 54 4.96 -11.84 -1.64
N PHE A 55 4.00 -10.95 -1.91
CA PHE A 55 2.84 -10.79 -1.05
C PHE A 55 1.58 -11.15 -1.82
N LYS A 56 0.61 -11.73 -1.11
CA LYS A 56 -0.72 -12.02 -1.65
C LYS A 56 -1.69 -11.01 -1.05
N VAL A 57 -2.49 -10.39 -1.93
CA VAL A 57 -3.61 -9.53 -1.55
C VAL A 57 -4.86 -10.36 -1.25
N SER A 58 -5.71 -9.85 -0.36
CA SER A 58 -7.01 -10.47 -0.07
C SER A 58 -7.92 -10.52 -1.31
N GLU A 59 -8.90 -11.42 -1.28
CA GLU A 59 -9.87 -11.58 -2.37
C GLU A 59 -10.71 -10.32 -2.60
N SER A 60 -11.08 -9.63 -1.51
CA SER A 60 -11.76 -8.33 -1.56
C SER A 60 -10.95 -7.25 -2.28
N THR A 61 -9.64 -7.17 -2.01
CA THR A 61 -8.73 -6.23 -2.66
C THR A 61 -8.49 -6.62 -4.13
N LYS A 62 -8.40 -7.93 -4.43
CA LYS A 62 -8.31 -8.42 -5.83
C LYS A 62 -9.52 -8.02 -6.66
N ASN A 63 -10.73 -8.15 -6.12
CA ASN A 63 -11.96 -7.79 -6.85
C ASN A 63 -11.97 -6.29 -7.18
N LYS A 64 -11.65 -5.43 -6.19
CA LYS A 64 -11.52 -3.98 -6.42
C LYS A 64 -10.48 -3.63 -7.48
N ILE A 65 -9.34 -4.33 -7.49
CA ILE A 65 -8.30 -4.13 -8.51
C ILE A 65 -8.79 -4.56 -9.90
N LYS A 66 -9.55 -5.66 -10.01
CA LYS A 66 -10.12 -6.12 -11.27
C LYS A 66 -11.15 -5.15 -11.82
N ASP A 67 -12.01 -4.61 -10.96
CA ASP A 67 -13.04 -3.63 -11.37
C ASP A 67 -12.39 -2.36 -11.93
N LEU A 68 -11.25 -1.93 -11.35
CA LEU A 68 -10.45 -0.82 -11.86
C LEU A 68 -9.76 -1.07 -13.22
N GLN A 69 -9.59 -2.31 -13.65
CA GLN A 69 -8.99 -2.63 -14.96
C GLN A 69 -10.02 -2.66 -16.08
N LYS A 70 -11.30 -2.76 -15.74
CA LYS A 70 -12.42 -2.80 -16.70
C LYS A 70 -12.97 -1.42 -17.03
N ALA A 71 -12.72 -0.42 -16.18
CA ALA A 71 -13.11 0.98 -16.35
C ALA A 71 -12.01 1.77 -17.07
#